data_AF-A0A9E4SEZ0-F1
#
_entry.id   AF-A0A9E4SEZ0-F1
#
_cell.length_a   1.000
_cell.length_b   1.000
_cell.length_c   1.000
_cell.angle_alpha   90.00
_cell.angle_beta   90.00
_cell.angle_gamma   90.00
#
_symmetry.space_group_name_H-M   'P 1'
#
loop_
_entity.id
_entity.type
_entity.pdbx_description
1 polymer ?
#
loop_
_entity_poly.entity_id
_entity_poly.type
_entity_poly.pdbx_seq_one_letter_code
_entity_poly.pdbx_strand_id
1 'polypeptide(L)'
;VSDIISFQWRQQLGKLSTFPSGAEMLHNGGAPSQGDLMKLPTLAATLRAIAEGGSDAFYKGPIAEKTAAFVQEHGGWLTVEDLAAHTSDWDEPISTDYRGVTCWECPPNGQGIAALEALNIAEGFDIKGMGAQSPDAYHHLIEAMRLGFADAFQYVADPRKTQVPINELASKKFATTRRALMDTKKAMATVPYGQVQKGSDTVYISVVDGQGNACSFINSLFDHFGSGMVVPGTGIVLHNRASLFSLDPNHANALAPHKRPYNTIIPGMATIGGELHLSYGMMGAFMQPQGHLQLISNMVDHDMDPQQAINALRFMVSNDSVILEEGLDPTVARELQSRGHKMGQITGYNRVSIGGAQIIQRDPETGILRGGSEPRKDGCAIGY
;
A
#
# COMPACT_ATOMS: atom_id res chain seq x y z
N VAL A 1 -11.59 -9.48 -19.91
CA VAL A 1 -10.43 -8.71 -19.40
C VAL A 1 -10.72 -7.24 -19.64
N SER A 2 -10.56 -6.36 -18.65
CA SER A 2 -10.80 -4.91 -18.80
C SER A 2 -9.59 -4.20 -19.44
N ASP A 3 -9.76 -2.93 -19.81
CA ASP A 3 -8.75 -2.16 -20.53
C ASP A 3 -7.46 -1.95 -19.69
N ILE A 4 -7.61 -1.49 -18.44
CA ILE A 4 -6.47 -1.25 -17.54
C ILE A 4 -5.73 -2.56 -17.24
N ILE A 5 -6.46 -3.65 -16.99
CA ILE A 5 -5.86 -4.96 -16.77
C ILE A 5 -5.11 -5.45 -18.01
N SER A 6 -5.67 -5.27 -19.22
CA SER A 6 -4.95 -5.61 -20.46
C SER A 6 -3.67 -4.78 -20.64
N PHE A 7 -3.71 -3.49 -20.32
CA PHE A 7 -2.52 -2.62 -20.32
C PHE A 7 -1.44 -3.12 -19.36
N GLN A 8 -1.78 -3.38 -18.09
CA GLN A 8 -0.81 -3.84 -17.10
C GLN A 8 -0.28 -5.24 -17.42
N TRP A 9 -1.13 -6.18 -17.85
CA TRP A 9 -0.73 -7.56 -18.15
C TRP A 9 0.28 -7.62 -19.30
N ARG A 10 0.09 -6.80 -20.35
CA ARG A 10 1.04 -6.69 -21.47
C ARG A 10 2.45 -6.28 -21.02
N GLN A 11 2.55 -5.40 -20.04
CA GLN A 11 3.85 -4.98 -19.48
C GLN A 11 4.57 -6.10 -18.71
N GLN A 12 3.85 -7.15 -18.31
CA GLN A 12 4.39 -8.25 -17.52
C GLN A 12 4.73 -9.48 -18.38
N LEU A 13 4.58 -9.42 -19.71
CA LEU A 13 4.89 -10.55 -20.61
C LEU A 13 6.32 -11.06 -20.45
N GLY A 14 7.30 -10.17 -20.35
CA GLY A 14 8.70 -10.57 -20.15
C GLY A 14 8.89 -11.33 -18.83
N LYS A 15 8.26 -10.87 -17.75
CA LYS A 15 8.31 -11.54 -16.44
C LYS A 15 7.63 -12.91 -16.50
N LEU A 16 6.43 -13.00 -17.04
CA LEU A 16 5.69 -14.26 -17.16
C LEU A 16 6.37 -15.27 -18.09
N SER A 17 7.11 -14.82 -19.09
CA SER A 17 7.83 -15.71 -20.00
C SER A 17 9.15 -16.26 -19.43
N THR A 18 9.52 -15.90 -18.20
CA THR A 18 10.77 -16.36 -17.55
C THR A 18 10.74 -17.85 -17.23
N PHE A 19 9.56 -18.38 -16.87
CA PHE A 19 9.36 -19.79 -16.54
C PHE A 19 8.29 -20.40 -17.47
N PRO A 20 8.44 -21.66 -17.93
CA PRO A 20 7.46 -22.29 -18.82
C PRO A 20 6.02 -22.27 -18.29
N SER A 21 5.83 -22.42 -16.98
CA SER A 21 4.52 -22.40 -16.32
C SER A 21 3.85 -21.03 -16.31
N GLY A 22 4.58 -19.94 -16.61
CA GLY A 22 3.98 -18.62 -16.77
C GLY A 22 2.95 -18.56 -17.89
N ALA A 23 2.98 -19.51 -18.83
CA ALA A 23 1.94 -19.69 -19.85
C ALA A 23 0.54 -19.93 -19.28
N GLU A 24 0.41 -20.41 -18.03
CA GLU A 24 -0.89 -20.53 -17.34
C GLU A 24 -1.57 -19.16 -17.10
N MET A 25 -0.79 -18.08 -17.13
CA MET A 25 -1.24 -16.70 -17.00
C MET A 25 -1.30 -15.98 -18.36
N LEU A 26 -1.22 -16.70 -19.48
CA LEU A 26 -1.24 -16.12 -20.84
C LEU A 26 -2.45 -16.60 -21.64
N HIS A 27 -2.97 -15.71 -22.49
CA HIS A 27 -4.01 -15.99 -23.46
C HIS A 27 -3.39 -16.31 -24.82
N ASN A 28 -3.48 -17.58 -25.27
CA ASN A 28 -2.91 -18.05 -26.54
C ASN A 28 -1.43 -17.69 -26.73
N GLY A 29 -0.64 -17.76 -25.65
CA GLY A 29 0.80 -17.43 -25.66
C GLY A 29 1.14 -15.94 -25.54
N GLY A 30 0.14 -15.06 -25.42
CA GLY A 30 0.32 -13.63 -25.20
C GLY A 30 -0.47 -13.10 -24.00
N ALA A 31 -0.34 -11.81 -23.69
CA ALA A 31 -1.20 -11.17 -22.70
C ALA A 31 -2.62 -10.98 -23.29
N PRO A 32 -3.68 -11.14 -22.50
CA PRO A 32 -5.04 -10.94 -22.97
C PRO A 32 -5.29 -9.48 -23.40
N SER A 33 -6.04 -9.32 -24.48
CA SER A 33 -6.55 -8.04 -24.96
C SER A 33 -7.80 -7.62 -24.19
N GLN A 34 -8.15 -6.33 -24.25
CA GLN A 34 -9.43 -5.85 -23.75
C GLN A 34 -10.57 -6.64 -24.41
N GLY A 35 -11.54 -7.08 -23.60
CA GLY A 35 -12.67 -7.89 -24.07
C GLY A 35 -12.42 -9.40 -24.10
N ASP A 36 -11.16 -9.85 -24.04
CA ASP A 36 -10.85 -11.28 -24.07
C ASP A 36 -11.40 -12.00 -22.83
N LEU A 37 -11.89 -13.23 -23.04
CA LEU A 37 -12.24 -14.15 -21.97
C LEU A 37 -11.00 -14.93 -21.53
N MET A 38 -10.42 -14.53 -20.41
CA MET A 38 -9.34 -15.28 -19.76
C MET A 38 -9.92 -16.32 -18.80
N LYS A 39 -9.46 -17.57 -18.91
CA LYS A 39 -9.81 -18.66 -17.99
C LYS A 39 -8.54 -19.17 -17.33
N LEU A 40 -8.58 -19.37 -16.02
CA LEU A 40 -7.46 -19.87 -15.22
C LEU A 40 -7.86 -21.21 -14.57
N PRO A 41 -7.96 -22.32 -15.34
CA PRO A 41 -8.50 -23.58 -14.83
C PRO A 41 -7.66 -24.20 -13.71
N THR A 42 -6.34 -24.04 -13.74
CA THR A 42 -5.43 -24.53 -12.70
C THR A 42 -5.62 -23.77 -11.40
N LEU A 43 -5.71 -22.43 -11.46
CA LEU A 43 -6.05 -21.60 -10.29
C LEU A 43 -7.44 -21.95 -9.75
N ALA A 44 -8.43 -22.20 -10.61
CA ALA A 44 -9.76 -22.60 -10.19
C ALA A 44 -9.76 -23.95 -9.43
N ALA A 45 -8.94 -24.91 -9.85
CA ALA A 45 -8.77 -26.17 -9.14
C ALA A 45 -8.11 -25.97 -7.77
N THR A 46 -7.08 -25.12 -7.69
CA THR A 46 -6.43 -24.72 -6.43
C THR A 46 -7.42 -24.07 -5.47
N LEU A 47 -8.19 -23.06 -5.92
CA LEU A 47 -9.18 -22.38 -5.08
C LEU A 47 -10.27 -23.33 -4.59
N ARG A 48 -10.69 -24.31 -5.42
CA ARG A 48 -11.64 -25.35 -5.00
C ARG A 48 -11.05 -26.24 -3.90
N ALA A 49 -9.80 -26.68 -4.04
CA ALA A 49 -9.12 -27.47 -3.02
C ALA A 49 -9.04 -26.73 -1.68
N ILE A 50 -8.77 -25.41 -1.71
CA ILE A 50 -8.76 -24.57 -0.50
C ILE A 50 -10.17 -24.43 0.10
N ALA A 51 -11.20 -24.25 -0.73
CA ALA A 51 -12.57 -24.16 -0.25
C ALA A 51 -13.05 -25.45 0.42
N GLU A 52 -12.63 -26.61 -0.09
CA GLU A 52 -13.03 -27.93 0.42
C GLU A 52 -12.17 -28.41 1.60
N GLY A 53 -10.87 -28.15 1.57
CA GLY A 53 -9.89 -28.64 2.56
C GLY A 53 -9.35 -27.57 3.52
N GLY A 54 -9.85 -26.34 3.44
CA GLY A 54 -9.41 -25.22 4.26
C GLY A 54 -7.95 -24.83 4.03
N SER A 55 -7.34 -24.21 5.04
CA SER A 55 -5.92 -23.78 5.00
C SER A 55 -4.95 -24.95 4.82
N ASP A 56 -5.26 -26.12 5.38
CA ASP A 56 -4.37 -27.29 5.32
C ASP A 56 -4.18 -27.80 3.88
N ALA A 57 -5.18 -27.65 3.00
CA ALA A 57 -5.04 -27.97 1.59
C ALA A 57 -3.93 -27.14 0.91
N PHE A 58 -3.74 -25.89 1.33
CA PHE A 58 -2.69 -25.01 0.82
C PHE A 58 -1.34 -25.27 1.49
N TYR A 59 -1.32 -25.35 2.82
CA TYR A 59 -0.07 -25.31 3.61
C TYR A 59 0.54 -26.68 3.93
N LYS A 60 -0.23 -27.77 3.89
CA LYS A 60 0.21 -29.10 4.38
C LYS A 60 -0.05 -30.26 3.41
N GLY A 61 -0.42 -29.95 2.17
CA GLY A 61 -0.80 -30.95 1.18
C GLY A 61 -0.05 -30.84 -0.15
N PRO A 62 -0.59 -31.43 -1.24
CA PRO A 62 0.06 -31.46 -2.55
C PRO A 62 0.38 -30.07 -3.14
N ILE A 63 -0.35 -29.02 -2.75
CA ILE A 63 -0.03 -27.64 -3.13
C ILE A 63 1.31 -27.23 -2.52
N ALA A 64 1.51 -27.45 -1.21
CA ALA A 64 2.74 -27.11 -0.52
C ALA A 64 3.95 -27.88 -1.08
N GLU A 65 3.80 -29.18 -1.33
CA GLU A 65 4.83 -30.02 -1.94
C GLU A 65 5.26 -29.49 -3.32
N LYS A 66 4.29 -29.19 -4.21
CA LYS A 66 4.57 -28.63 -5.53
C LYS A 66 5.24 -27.26 -5.45
N THR A 67 4.78 -26.40 -4.54
CA THR A 67 5.35 -25.07 -4.34
C THR A 67 6.80 -25.15 -3.87
N ALA A 68 7.08 -25.93 -2.82
CA ALA A 68 8.43 -26.10 -2.30
C ALA A 68 9.36 -26.72 -3.36
N ALA A 69 8.92 -27.80 -4.04
CA ALA A 69 9.71 -28.44 -5.09
C ALA A 69 10.05 -27.47 -6.22
N PHE A 70 9.09 -26.67 -6.69
CA PHE A 70 9.32 -25.71 -7.78
C PHE A 70 10.26 -24.58 -7.37
N VAL A 71 10.16 -24.07 -6.14
CA VAL A 71 11.08 -23.05 -5.61
C VAL A 71 12.49 -23.61 -5.48
N GLN A 72 12.65 -24.83 -4.96
CA GLN A 72 13.96 -25.47 -4.76
C GLN A 72 14.63 -25.89 -6.06
N GLU A 73 13.86 -26.35 -7.05
CA GLU A 73 14.36 -26.63 -8.41
C GLU A 73 15.07 -25.42 -9.02
N HIS A 74 14.63 -24.20 -8.66
CA HIS A 74 15.20 -22.94 -9.12
C HIS A 74 16.13 -22.28 -8.10
N GLY A 75 16.62 -23.04 -7.11
CA GLY A 75 17.63 -22.59 -6.13
C GLY A 75 17.10 -21.75 -4.97
N GLY A 76 15.78 -21.66 -4.78
CA GLY A 76 15.19 -21.01 -3.62
C GLY A 76 15.18 -21.88 -2.36
N TRP A 77 14.81 -21.29 -1.22
CA TRP A 77 14.96 -21.91 0.10
C TRP A 77 13.65 -22.38 0.74
N LEU A 78 12.50 -22.12 0.12
CA LEU A 78 11.19 -22.46 0.70
C LEU A 78 11.03 -23.99 0.78
N THR A 79 10.71 -24.49 1.97
CA THR A 79 10.46 -25.92 2.21
C THR A 79 8.98 -26.21 2.48
N VAL A 80 8.60 -27.50 2.49
CA VAL A 80 7.24 -27.91 2.92
C VAL A 80 7.06 -27.63 4.40
N GLU A 81 8.13 -27.78 5.20
CA GLU A 81 8.15 -27.50 6.63
C GLU A 81 7.90 -26.02 6.91
N ASP A 82 8.47 -25.10 6.11
CA ASP A 82 8.21 -23.67 6.23
C ASP A 82 6.73 -23.34 5.97
N LEU A 83 6.12 -23.97 4.96
CA LEU A 83 4.70 -23.80 4.65
C LEU A 83 3.82 -24.38 5.77
N ALA A 84 4.14 -25.59 6.24
CA ALA A 84 3.38 -26.27 7.29
C ALA A 84 3.47 -25.56 8.66
N ALA A 85 4.59 -24.88 8.94
CA ALA A 85 4.81 -24.11 10.16
C ALA A 85 4.17 -22.70 10.12
N HIS A 86 3.64 -22.27 8.96
CA HIS A 86 3.03 -20.96 8.83
C HIS A 86 1.75 -20.82 9.67
N THR A 87 1.63 -19.68 10.35
CA THR A 87 0.42 -19.23 11.04
C THR A 87 0.20 -17.75 10.77
N SER A 88 -1.05 -17.30 10.87
CA SER A 88 -1.42 -15.88 10.86
C SER A 88 -1.46 -15.34 12.28
N ASP A 89 -1.04 -14.09 12.45
CA ASP A 89 -1.04 -13.42 13.76
C ASP A 89 -2.25 -12.51 13.91
N TRP A 90 -2.68 -12.34 15.16
CA TRP A 90 -3.59 -11.29 15.59
C TRP A 90 -2.76 -10.25 16.33
N ASP A 91 -2.51 -9.13 15.66
CA ASP A 91 -1.70 -8.03 16.19
C ASP A 91 -2.61 -6.87 16.63
N GLU A 92 -2.23 -6.20 17.73
CA GLU A 92 -2.91 -4.98 18.19
C GLU A 92 -2.57 -3.82 17.24
N PRO A 93 -3.56 -3.07 16.73
CA PRO A 93 -3.31 -1.95 15.84
C PRO A 93 -2.60 -0.80 16.57
N ILE A 94 -1.84 -0.03 15.80
CA ILE A 94 -1.24 1.23 16.27
C ILE A 94 -2.07 2.40 15.77
N SER A 95 -2.02 3.52 16.48
CA SER A 95 -2.83 4.69 16.11
C SER A 95 -2.22 6.02 16.49
N THR A 96 -2.82 7.07 15.93
CA THR A 96 -2.68 8.43 16.43
C THR A 96 -4.00 9.17 16.29
N ASP A 97 -4.24 10.16 17.15
CA ASP A 97 -5.29 11.14 16.93
C ASP A 97 -4.86 12.14 15.85
N TYR A 98 -5.73 12.50 14.93
CA TYR A 98 -5.52 13.57 13.97
C TYR A 98 -6.73 14.49 14.03
N ARG A 99 -6.63 15.56 14.82
CA ARG A 99 -7.70 16.56 15.01
C ARG A 99 -9.04 15.94 15.46
N GLY A 100 -9.00 14.99 16.40
CA GLY A 100 -10.18 14.32 16.94
C GLY A 100 -10.64 13.07 16.16
N VAL A 101 -9.94 12.71 15.08
CA VAL A 101 -10.13 11.45 14.37
C VAL A 101 -8.97 10.52 14.71
N THR A 102 -9.24 9.37 15.34
CA THR A 102 -8.20 8.38 15.60
C THR A 102 -7.96 7.53 14.36
N CYS A 103 -6.78 7.64 13.77
CA CYS A 103 -6.34 6.86 12.61
C CYS A 103 -5.60 5.60 13.07
N TRP A 104 -5.96 4.45 12.52
CA TRP A 104 -5.46 3.13 12.89
C TRP A 104 -4.75 2.47 11.71
N GLU A 105 -3.63 1.82 12.02
CA GLU A 105 -2.82 1.07 11.06
C GLU A 105 -2.35 -0.24 11.70
N CYS A 106 -1.99 -1.22 10.87
CA CYS A 106 -1.27 -2.39 11.36
C CYS A 106 0.10 -2.00 11.94
N PRO A 107 0.57 -2.66 13.02
CA PRO A 107 1.91 -2.44 13.55
C PRO A 107 3.00 -2.91 12.57
N PRO A 108 4.28 -2.56 12.82
CA PRO A 108 5.42 -3.20 12.17
C PRO A 108 5.30 -4.73 12.16
N ASN A 109 5.77 -5.44 11.13
CA ASN A 109 6.63 -5.01 10.02
C ASN A 109 5.92 -4.24 8.89
N GLY A 110 4.65 -3.87 9.04
CA GLY A 110 3.97 -2.96 8.12
C GLY A 110 4.49 -1.52 8.18
N GLN A 111 4.28 -0.77 7.11
CA GLN A 111 4.73 0.63 6.97
C GLN A 111 3.70 1.69 7.41
N GLY A 112 2.59 1.29 8.05
CA GLY A 112 1.49 2.21 8.38
C GLY A 112 1.92 3.30 9.35
N ILE A 113 2.93 3.01 10.17
CA ILE A 113 3.56 3.98 11.07
C ILE A 113 4.10 5.22 10.34
N ALA A 114 4.52 5.10 9.07
CA ALA A 114 4.96 6.23 8.27
C ALA A 114 3.81 7.23 8.02
N ALA A 115 2.58 6.73 7.82
CA ALA A 115 1.39 7.55 7.66
C ALA A 115 1.00 8.23 8.97
N LEU A 116 0.99 7.48 10.08
CA LEU A 116 0.69 8.01 11.41
C LEU A 116 1.69 9.09 11.84
N GLU A 117 2.98 8.86 11.59
CA GLU A 117 4.02 9.85 11.87
C GLU A 117 3.84 11.10 11.01
N ALA A 118 3.60 10.95 9.70
CA ALA A 118 3.36 12.07 8.81
C ALA A 118 2.10 12.88 9.21
N LEU A 119 1.03 12.20 9.63
CA LEU A 119 -0.17 12.85 10.20
C LEU A 119 0.18 13.65 11.46
N ASN A 120 0.95 13.06 12.39
CA ASN A 120 1.39 13.77 13.59
C ASN A 120 2.25 14.99 13.28
N ILE A 121 3.11 14.92 12.26
CA ILE A 121 3.93 16.05 11.83
C ILE A 121 3.02 17.13 11.23
N ALA A 122 2.12 16.75 10.30
CA ALA A 122 1.23 17.66 9.59
C ALA A 122 0.22 18.37 10.52
N GLU A 123 -0.23 17.72 11.60
CA GLU A 123 -1.24 18.26 12.53
C GLU A 123 -0.83 19.61 13.15
N GLY A 124 0.49 19.86 13.29
CA GLY A 124 1.01 21.11 13.84
C GLY A 124 0.96 22.31 12.90
N PHE A 125 0.44 22.15 11.69
CA PHE A 125 0.25 23.22 10.72
C PHE A 125 -1.24 23.46 10.43
N ASP A 126 -1.58 24.66 9.97
CA ASP A 126 -2.94 25.01 9.54
C ASP A 126 -3.20 24.55 8.10
N ILE A 127 -3.24 23.23 7.89
CA ILE A 127 -3.47 22.63 6.56
C ILE A 127 -4.82 23.09 5.99
N LYS A 128 -5.86 23.19 6.83
CA LYS A 128 -7.17 23.72 6.45
C LYS A 128 -7.07 25.14 5.86
N GLY A 129 -6.40 26.05 6.56
CA GLY A 129 -6.22 27.44 6.12
C GLY A 129 -5.33 27.60 4.88
N MET A 130 -4.46 26.63 4.58
CA MET A 130 -3.66 26.62 3.34
C MET A 130 -4.47 26.32 2.09
N GLY A 131 -5.67 25.76 2.23
CA GLY A 131 -6.54 25.37 1.12
C GLY A 131 -6.15 24.04 0.46
N ALA A 132 -7.16 23.32 -0.02
CA ALA A 132 -6.98 22.01 -0.65
C ALA A 132 -6.19 22.12 -1.94
N GLN A 133 -5.28 21.16 -2.16
CA GLN A 133 -4.45 21.06 -3.38
C GLN A 133 -3.63 22.32 -3.69
N SER A 134 -3.28 23.09 -2.66
CA SER A 134 -2.45 24.29 -2.79
C SER A 134 -0.95 23.96 -2.68
N PRO A 135 -0.06 24.85 -3.16
CA PRO A 135 1.38 24.66 -2.99
C PRO A 135 1.78 24.57 -1.51
N ASP A 136 1.11 25.31 -0.63
CA ASP A 136 1.40 25.31 0.81
C ASP A 136 0.99 23.99 1.45
N ALA A 137 -0.25 23.52 1.22
CA ALA A 137 -0.70 22.24 1.75
C ALA A 137 0.20 21.10 1.26
N TYR A 138 0.51 21.05 -0.05
CA TYR A 138 1.36 20.00 -0.60
C TYR A 138 2.78 20.06 -0.08
N HIS A 139 3.37 21.25 0.04
CA HIS A 139 4.71 21.38 0.60
C HIS A 139 4.79 20.76 2.00
N HIS A 140 3.84 21.07 2.89
CA HIS A 140 3.86 20.54 4.26
C HIS A 140 3.59 19.03 4.30
N LEU A 141 2.63 18.52 3.52
CA LEU A 141 2.33 17.09 3.47
C LEU A 141 3.48 16.28 2.84
N ILE A 142 4.13 16.79 1.80
CA ILE A 142 5.31 16.17 1.18
C ILE A 142 6.45 16.06 2.20
N GLU A 143 6.79 17.16 2.87
CA GLU A 143 7.90 17.19 3.82
C GLU A 143 7.63 16.32 5.06
N ALA A 144 6.39 16.32 5.55
CA ALA A 144 5.94 15.41 6.61
C ALA A 144 6.09 13.95 6.18
N MET A 145 5.68 13.61 4.95
CA MET A 145 5.80 12.24 4.43
C MET A 145 7.26 11.83 4.20
N ARG A 146 8.13 12.73 3.74
CA ARG A 146 9.58 12.46 3.61
C ARG A 146 10.21 12.06 4.95
N LEU A 147 9.81 12.73 6.04
CA LEU A 147 10.27 12.39 7.40
C LEU A 147 9.70 11.05 7.87
N GLY A 148 8.38 10.84 7.70
CA GLY A 148 7.75 9.55 8.05
C GLY A 148 8.36 8.37 7.29
N PHE A 149 8.72 8.55 6.01
CA PHE A 149 9.47 7.52 5.28
C PHE A 149 10.89 7.33 5.79
N ALA A 150 11.58 8.42 6.15
CA ALA A 150 12.95 8.31 6.67
C ALA A 150 13.01 7.40 7.88
N ASP A 151 12.09 7.61 8.80
CA ASP A 151 12.05 6.84 10.03
C ASP A 151 11.49 5.44 9.79
N ALA A 152 10.48 5.28 8.93
CA ALA A 152 10.00 3.95 8.57
C ALA A 152 11.09 3.09 7.92
N PHE A 153 11.87 3.65 6.98
CA PHE A 153 12.96 2.91 6.34
C PHE A 153 14.09 2.57 7.31
N GLN A 154 14.35 3.43 8.28
CA GLN A 154 15.40 3.22 9.28
C GLN A 154 14.99 2.19 10.33
N TYR A 155 13.74 2.23 10.80
CA TYR A 155 13.33 1.53 12.02
C TYR A 155 12.32 0.40 11.83
N VAL A 156 11.51 0.40 10.77
CA VAL A 156 10.50 -0.65 10.57
C VAL A 156 11.17 -1.96 10.18
N ALA A 157 10.94 -2.96 11.02
CA ALA A 157 11.37 -4.34 10.84
C ALA A 157 10.36 -5.28 11.53
N ASP A 158 10.61 -6.58 11.47
CA ASP A 158 9.82 -7.57 12.22
C ASP A 158 9.98 -7.37 13.74
N PRO A 159 8.94 -6.92 14.47
CA PRO A 159 9.04 -6.66 15.90
C PRO A 159 9.26 -7.94 16.72
N ARG A 160 9.01 -9.11 16.12
CA ARG A 160 9.25 -10.43 16.74
C ARG A 160 10.75 -10.77 16.77
N LYS A 161 11.57 -10.06 15.99
CA LYS A 161 13.02 -10.31 15.83
C LYS A 161 13.87 -9.07 16.10
N THR A 162 13.29 -7.88 16.16
CA THR A 162 14.02 -6.61 16.29
C THR A 162 13.22 -5.63 17.12
N GLN A 163 13.90 -4.83 17.95
CA GLN A 163 13.23 -3.80 18.74
C GLN A 163 12.88 -2.61 17.85
N VAL A 164 11.59 -2.42 17.60
CA VAL A 164 11.06 -1.26 16.86
C VAL A 164 10.51 -0.24 17.86
N PRO A 165 10.93 1.04 17.81
CA PRO A 165 10.46 2.08 18.75
C PRO A 165 9.07 2.61 18.40
N ILE A 166 8.07 1.71 18.29
CA ILE A 166 6.70 1.99 17.81
C ILE A 166 6.07 3.19 18.53
N ASN A 167 6.08 3.17 19.87
CA ASN A 167 5.45 4.22 20.67
C ASN A 167 6.12 5.59 20.49
N GLU A 168 7.43 5.61 20.23
CA GLU A 168 8.15 6.86 20.01
C GLU A 168 7.82 7.43 18.62
N LEU A 169 7.91 6.61 17.57
CA LEU A 169 7.61 6.99 16.19
C LEU A 169 6.16 7.49 16.03
N ALA A 170 5.20 6.84 16.69
CA ALA A 170 3.79 7.25 16.68
C ALA A 170 3.47 8.43 17.63
N SER A 171 4.45 8.97 18.37
CA SER A 171 4.17 10.01 19.38
C SER A 171 4.16 11.44 18.82
N LYS A 172 3.29 12.27 19.41
CA LYS A 172 3.28 13.73 19.17
C LYS A 172 4.60 14.42 19.55
N LYS A 173 5.27 13.91 20.58
CA LYS A 173 6.57 14.44 21.05
C LYS A 173 7.64 14.26 19.98
N PHE A 174 7.75 13.06 19.42
CA PHE A 174 8.72 12.78 18.36
C PHE A 174 8.36 13.55 17.08
N ALA A 175 7.08 13.58 16.70
CA ALA A 175 6.63 14.38 15.57
C ALA A 175 6.97 15.89 15.71
N THR A 176 6.95 16.44 16.93
CA THR A 176 7.40 17.82 17.19
C THR A 176 8.89 18.01 16.87
N THR A 177 9.75 17.04 17.23
CA THR A 177 11.17 17.07 16.89
C THR A 177 11.42 16.96 15.38
N ARG A 178 10.63 16.15 14.68
CA ARG A 178 10.69 16.00 13.22
C ARG A 178 10.19 17.25 12.51
N ARG A 179 9.07 17.81 12.95
CA ARG A 179 8.50 19.06 12.43
C ARG A 179 9.47 20.24 12.53
N ALA A 180 10.30 20.30 13.57
CA ALA A 180 11.30 21.35 13.73
C ALA A 180 12.40 21.34 12.65
N LEU A 181 12.53 20.26 11.87
CA LEU A 181 13.45 20.16 10.73
C LEU A 181 12.88 20.79 9.45
N MET A 182 11.56 21.00 9.39
CA MET A 182 10.88 21.52 8.22
C MET A 182 11.00 23.05 8.15
N ASP A 183 11.25 23.57 6.95
CA ASP A 183 11.12 24.98 6.62
C ASP A 183 9.84 25.17 5.80
N THR A 184 8.92 26.00 6.28
CA THR A 184 7.61 26.26 5.64
C THR A 184 7.66 26.74 4.19
N LYS A 185 8.83 27.21 3.72
CA LYS A 185 9.05 27.78 2.38
C LYS A 185 10.19 27.11 1.63
N LYS A 186 10.84 26.09 2.18
CA LYS A 186 11.99 25.45 1.54
C LYS A 186 12.02 23.96 1.82
N ALA A 187 12.12 23.17 0.75
CA ALA A 187 12.30 21.74 0.85
C ALA A 187 13.62 21.42 1.54
N MET A 188 13.59 20.46 2.45
CA MET A 188 14.79 19.90 3.08
C MET A 188 15.71 19.33 2.01
N ALA A 189 16.95 19.82 1.99
CA ALA A 189 17.96 19.44 1.00
C ALA A 189 18.33 17.95 1.10
N THR A 190 18.46 17.44 2.32
CA THR A 190 18.77 16.04 2.60
C THR A 190 17.84 15.52 3.67
N VAL A 191 17.02 14.53 3.30
CA VAL A 191 16.31 13.70 4.26
C VAL A 191 16.77 12.28 3.92
N PRO A 192 17.47 11.57 4.83
CA PRO A 192 17.87 10.20 4.58
C PRO A 192 16.64 9.28 4.72
N TYR A 193 15.75 9.32 3.73
CA TYR A 193 14.76 8.28 3.53
C TYR A 193 15.34 7.27 2.56
N GLY A 194 15.34 6.00 2.96
CA GLY A 194 15.85 4.89 2.15
C GLY A 194 15.24 4.84 0.75
N GLN A 195 15.72 3.91 -0.07
CA GLN A 195 15.26 3.81 -1.46
C GLN A 195 13.80 3.32 -1.53
N VAL A 196 12.90 4.23 -1.91
CA VAL A 196 11.55 3.93 -2.40
C VAL A 196 11.67 3.11 -3.69
N GLN A 197 11.32 1.83 -3.62
CA GLN A 197 11.31 0.98 -4.80
C GLN A 197 10.14 1.38 -5.71
N LYS A 198 10.39 1.45 -7.03
CA LYS A 198 9.34 1.74 -8.01
C LYS A 198 8.56 0.47 -8.33
N GLY A 199 7.25 0.62 -8.49
CA GLY A 199 6.37 -0.43 -8.95
C GLY A 199 5.76 -1.22 -7.79
N SER A 200 4.46 -1.44 -7.87
CA SER A 200 3.72 -2.44 -7.11
C SER A 200 2.29 -2.46 -7.61
N ASP A 201 1.71 -3.65 -7.67
CA ASP A 201 0.26 -3.81 -7.77
C ASP A 201 -0.24 -4.47 -6.49
N THR A 202 -1.36 -3.98 -6.00
CA THR A 202 -1.95 -4.37 -4.73
C THR A 202 -3.44 -4.28 -4.92
N VAL A 203 -4.19 -5.19 -4.31
CA VAL A 203 -5.65 -5.13 -4.26
C VAL A 203 -6.06 -4.73 -2.85
N TYR A 204 -6.93 -3.73 -2.76
CA TYR A 204 -7.57 -3.29 -1.53
C TYR A 204 -9.09 -3.46 -1.66
N ILE A 205 -9.72 -3.95 -0.61
CA ILE A 205 -11.17 -4.17 -0.50
C ILE A 205 -11.62 -3.62 0.84
N SER A 206 -12.74 -2.89 0.84
CA SER A 206 -13.42 -2.42 2.05
C SER A 206 -14.84 -2.96 2.06
N VAL A 207 -15.29 -3.46 3.20
CA VAL A 207 -16.67 -3.90 3.43
C VAL A 207 -17.12 -3.37 4.78
N VAL A 208 -18.31 -2.77 4.83
CA VAL A 208 -18.99 -2.37 6.07
C VAL A 208 -20.44 -2.84 5.99
N ASP A 209 -20.93 -3.50 7.02
CA ASP A 209 -22.32 -3.97 7.09
C ASP A 209 -23.23 -3.05 7.93
N GLY A 210 -24.54 -3.31 7.89
CA GLY A 210 -25.53 -2.53 8.64
C GLY A 210 -25.47 -2.71 10.17
N GLN A 211 -24.69 -3.68 10.68
CA GLN A 211 -24.46 -3.89 12.11
C GLN A 211 -23.24 -3.11 12.60
N GLY A 212 -22.50 -2.47 11.70
CA GLY A 212 -21.27 -1.74 12.02
C GLY A 212 -20.01 -2.58 11.99
N ASN A 213 -20.07 -3.84 11.53
CA ASN A 213 -18.85 -4.61 11.27
C ASN A 213 -18.15 -4.02 10.06
N ALA A 214 -16.82 -3.89 10.12
CA ALA A 214 -16.02 -3.37 9.03
C ALA A 214 -14.76 -4.20 8.81
N CYS A 215 -14.37 -4.34 7.55
CA CYS A 215 -13.15 -5.02 7.13
C CYS A 215 -12.39 -4.14 6.15
N SER A 216 -11.24 -3.65 6.57
CA SER A 216 -10.22 -3.03 5.72
C SER A 216 -9.24 -4.13 5.32
N PHE A 217 -9.35 -4.64 4.10
CA PHE A 217 -8.60 -5.81 3.64
C PHE A 217 -7.69 -5.48 2.47
N ILE A 218 -6.46 -5.98 2.53
CA ILE A 218 -5.46 -5.71 1.51
C ILE A 218 -4.54 -6.91 1.31
N ASN A 219 -4.27 -7.25 0.04
CA ASN A 219 -3.35 -8.33 -0.30
C ASN A 219 -2.53 -7.99 -1.55
N SER A 220 -1.32 -8.54 -1.64
CA SER A 220 -0.42 -8.25 -2.76
C SER A 220 0.71 -9.27 -2.88
N LEU A 221 1.10 -9.54 -4.13
CA LEU A 221 2.31 -10.28 -4.48
C LEU A 221 3.61 -9.44 -4.40
N PHE A 222 3.51 -8.21 -3.86
CA PHE A 222 4.45 -7.10 -3.93
C PHE A 222 4.49 -6.44 -5.31
N ASP A 223 5.31 -6.96 -6.22
CA ASP A 223 5.24 -6.55 -7.63
C ASP A 223 4.11 -7.29 -8.33
N HIS A 224 3.51 -6.70 -9.37
CA HIS A 224 2.45 -7.26 -10.24
C HIS A 224 2.28 -8.81 -10.17
N PHE A 225 2.97 -9.57 -11.03
CA PHE A 225 3.01 -11.05 -10.99
C PHE A 225 4.08 -11.58 -10.02
N GLY A 226 4.37 -10.85 -8.94
CA GLY A 226 5.39 -11.15 -7.94
C GLY A 226 6.75 -11.45 -8.56
N SER A 227 7.25 -12.64 -8.24
CA SER A 227 8.49 -13.21 -8.76
C SER A 227 8.43 -13.64 -10.24
N GLY A 228 7.23 -13.74 -10.83
CA GLY A 228 7.00 -14.36 -12.13
C GLY A 228 6.93 -15.89 -12.07
N MET A 229 7.23 -16.51 -10.92
CA MET A 229 7.12 -17.95 -10.72
C MET A 229 5.65 -18.34 -10.57
N VAL A 230 5.12 -19.04 -11.56
CA VAL A 230 3.81 -19.70 -11.49
C VAL A 230 4.03 -21.16 -11.14
N VAL A 231 3.55 -21.64 -10.01
CA VAL A 231 3.77 -23.03 -9.57
C VAL A 231 3.06 -23.98 -10.55
N PRO A 232 3.78 -24.86 -11.26
CA PRO A 232 3.22 -25.64 -12.38
C PRO A 232 1.98 -26.43 -12.00
N GLY A 233 0.91 -26.27 -12.79
CA GLY A 233 -0.35 -26.99 -12.63
C GLY A 233 -1.22 -26.50 -11.48
N THR A 234 -0.90 -25.37 -10.86
CA THR A 234 -1.66 -24.81 -9.73
C THR A 234 -2.24 -23.41 -10.01
N GLY A 235 -1.71 -22.70 -11.01
CA GLY A 235 -2.03 -21.29 -11.23
C GLY A 235 -1.63 -20.34 -10.08
N ILE A 236 -0.84 -20.78 -9.10
CA ILE A 236 -0.37 -19.94 -7.99
C ILE A 236 0.84 -19.14 -8.46
N VAL A 237 0.73 -17.81 -8.45
CA VAL A 237 1.86 -16.92 -8.70
C VAL A 237 2.52 -16.54 -7.38
N LEU A 238 3.83 -16.80 -7.24
CA LEU A 238 4.56 -16.57 -6.00
C LEU A 238 4.97 -15.10 -5.86
N HIS A 239 4.70 -14.53 -4.68
CA HIS A 239 5.09 -13.16 -4.34
C HIS A 239 6.61 -13.00 -4.31
N ASN A 240 7.11 -11.77 -4.51
CA ASN A 240 8.54 -11.45 -4.34
C ASN A 240 8.81 -10.57 -3.10
N ARG A 241 7.94 -10.61 -2.09
CA ARG A 241 7.99 -9.78 -0.87
C ARG A 241 9.36 -9.74 -0.16
N ALA A 242 10.15 -10.80 -0.23
CA ALA A 242 11.50 -10.87 0.36
C ALA A 242 12.48 -9.85 -0.24
N SER A 243 12.20 -9.24 -1.40
CA SER A 243 12.99 -8.13 -1.97
C SER A 243 13.00 -6.86 -1.11
N LEU A 244 12.13 -6.80 -0.10
CA LEU A 244 12.09 -5.71 0.87
C LEU A 244 13.02 -5.95 2.06
N PHE A 245 13.75 -7.06 2.16
CA PHE A 245 14.85 -7.17 3.12
C PHE A 245 16.03 -6.28 2.74
N SER A 246 16.72 -5.75 3.75
CA SER A 246 18.05 -5.18 3.57
C SER A 246 19.10 -6.29 3.43
N LEU A 247 20.09 -6.07 2.56
CA LEU A 247 21.28 -6.91 2.45
C LEU A 247 22.45 -6.39 3.31
N ASP A 248 22.31 -5.22 3.95
CA ASP A 248 23.24 -4.79 4.99
C ASP A 248 22.93 -5.60 6.27
N PRO A 249 23.87 -6.45 6.74
CA PRO A 249 23.65 -7.28 7.92
C PRO A 249 23.46 -6.46 9.21
N ASN A 250 23.85 -5.18 9.24
CA ASN A 250 23.68 -4.31 10.40
C ASN A 250 22.32 -3.60 10.43
N HIS A 251 21.53 -3.71 9.37
CA HIS A 251 20.23 -3.05 9.28
C HIS A 251 19.18 -3.81 10.10
N ALA A 252 18.27 -3.09 10.78
CA ALA A 252 17.18 -3.67 11.55
C ALA A 252 16.32 -4.64 10.72
N ASN A 253 16.12 -4.33 9.44
CA ASN A 253 15.42 -5.15 8.45
C ASN A 253 16.37 -6.05 7.60
N ALA A 254 17.52 -6.45 8.12
CA ALA A 254 18.41 -7.42 7.46
C ALA A 254 17.70 -8.77 7.24
N LEU A 255 18.00 -9.44 6.11
CA LEU A 255 17.54 -10.79 5.78
C LEU A 255 17.94 -11.79 6.88
N ALA A 256 16.98 -12.54 7.40
CA ALA A 256 17.21 -13.57 8.42
C ALA A 256 16.15 -14.69 8.33
N PRO A 257 16.47 -15.92 8.77
CA PRO A 257 15.52 -17.03 8.78
C PRO A 257 14.35 -16.75 9.73
N HIS A 258 13.14 -17.17 9.32
CA HIS A 258 11.90 -16.98 10.07
C HIS A 258 11.64 -15.54 10.53
N LYS A 259 12.12 -14.57 9.75
CA LYS A 259 11.84 -13.14 9.91
C LYS A 259 10.95 -12.70 8.77
N ARG A 260 10.07 -11.74 9.00
CA ARG A 260 9.26 -11.11 7.95
C ARG A 260 9.93 -9.83 7.45
N PRO A 261 10.04 -9.60 6.13
CA PRO A 261 10.63 -8.37 5.60
C PRO A 261 9.73 -7.17 5.91
N TYR A 262 10.27 -5.96 5.86
CA TYR A 262 9.46 -4.73 5.73
C TYR A 262 8.30 -4.97 4.75
N ASN A 263 7.08 -4.59 5.15
CA ASN A 263 5.88 -4.85 4.37
C ASN A 263 5.19 -3.55 3.98
N THR A 264 4.92 -3.40 2.68
CA THR A 264 4.30 -2.19 2.14
C THR A 264 2.78 -2.18 2.28
N ILE A 265 2.17 -3.34 2.54
CA ILE A 265 0.71 -3.48 2.61
C ILE A 265 0.19 -2.86 3.92
N ILE A 266 -0.72 -1.88 3.83
CA ILE A 266 -1.34 -1.22 4.98
C ILE A 266 -2.86 -1.04 4.77
N PRO A 267 -3.72 -1.77 5.50
CA PRO A 267 -5.14 -1.43 5.63
C PRO A 267 -5.34 -0.34 6.68
N GLY A 268 -6.12 0.68 6.36
CA GLY A 268 -6.44 1.78 7.26
C GLY A 268 -7.85 1.68 7.84
N MET A 269 -8.01 2.12 9.08
CA MET A 269 -9.33 2.41 9.68
C MET A 269 -9.26 3.72 10.45
N ALA A 270 -10.38 4.40 10.61
CA ALA A 270 -10.46 5.58 11.47
C ALA A 270 -11.71 5.53 12.34
N THR A 271 -11.60 6.06 13.56
CA THR A 271 -12.68 6.12 14.53
C THR A 271 -12.85 7.53 15.10
N ILE A 272 -14.07 7.88 15.48
CA ILE A 272 -14.38 9.11 16.24
C ILE A 272 -15.09 8.68 17.52
N GLY A 273 -14.56 9.07 18.68
CA GLY A 273 -15.15 8.67 19.97
C GLY A 273 -15.19 7.16 20.20
N GLY A 274 -14.29 6.40 19.57
CA GLY A 274 -14.26 4.92 19.62
C GLY A 274 -15.18 4.22 18.63
N GLU A 275 -16.02 4.97 17.90
CA GLU A 275 -16.95 4.42 16.91
C GLU A 275 -16.35 4.46 15.50
N LEU A 276 -16.70 3.48 14.66
CA LEU A 276 -16.24 3.41 13.26
C LEU A 276 -16.61 4.70 12.51
N HIS A 277 -15.60 5.36 11.94
CA HIS A 277 -15.76 6.50 11.06
C HIS A 277 -15.39 6.15 9.61
N LEU A 278 -14.23 5.51 9.38
CA LEU A 278 -13.74 5.14 8.06
C LEU A 278 -13.19 3.71 8.03
N SER A 279 -13.49 2.98 6.96
CA SER A 279 -12.70 1.86 6.48
C SER A 279 -12.09 2.28 5.15
N TYR A 280 -10.76 2.39 5.08
CA TYR A 280 -10.09 2.97 3.93
C TYR A 280 -8.76 2.29 3.62
N GLY A 281 -8.33 2.42 2.39
CA GLY A 281 -7.00 1.97 2.00
C GLY A 281 -6.59 2.55 0.67
N MET A 282 -5.28 2.61 0.47
CA MET A 282 -4.64 2.98 -0.79
C MET A 282 -3.84 1.78 -1.28
N MET A 283 -3.93 1.47 -2.57
CA MET A 283 -3.08 0.49 -3.25
C MET A 283 -1.78 1.14 -3.73
N GLY A 284 -0.71 0.36 -3.96
CA GLY A 284 0.50 0.84 -4.68
C GLY A 284 1.78 0.97 -3.84
N ALA A 285 2.18 -0.09 -3.12
CA ALA A 285 3.36 -0.13 -2.24
C ALA A 285 3.72 1.16 -1.50
N PHE A 286 4.74 1.90 -1.91
CA PHE A 286 5.17 3.11 -1.20
C PHE A 286 4.24 4.31 -1.44
N MET A 287 3.26 4.21 -2.34
CA MET A 287 2.17 5.19 -2.37
C MET A 287 1.24 5.06 -1.16
N GLN A 288 1.18 3.88 -0.52
CA GLN A 288 0.14 3.62 0.48
C GLN A 288 0.18 4.60 1.68
N PRO A 289 1.33 4.85 2.36
CA PRO A 289 1.34 5.77 3.50
C PRO A 289 1.03 7.22 3.12
N GLN A 290 1.54 7.65 1.97
CA GLN A 290 1.32 9.00 1.43
C GLN A 290 -0.13 9.17 0.98
N GLY A 291 -0.73 8.11 0.46
CA GLY A 291 -2.15 8.07 0.13
C GLY A 291 -3.00 8.13 1.38
N HIS A 292 -2.67 7.38 2.43
CA HIS A 292 -3.37 7.44 3.71
C HIS A 292 -3.30 8.86 4.31
N LEU A 293 -2.12 9.49 4.32
CA LEU A 293 -1.94 10.89 4.70
C LEU A 293 -2.85 11.83 3.90
N GLN A 294 -2.82 11.72 2.56
CA GLN A 294 -3.61 12.58 1.67
C GLN A 294 -5.11 12.36 1.84
N LEU A 295 -5.59 11.11 1.95
CA LEU A 295 -7.01 10.80 2.13
C LEU A 295 -7.53 11.34 3.46
N ILE A 296 -6.80 11.10 4.56
CA ILE A 296 -7.19 11.61 5.88
C ILE A 296 -7.16 13.14 5.89
N SER A 297 -6.11 13.78 5.38
CA SER A 297 -6.05 15.25 5.31
C SER A 297 -7.19 15.83 4.47
N ASN A 298 -7.50 15.24 3.30
CA ASN A 298 -8.62 15.67 2.47
C ASN A 298 -9.97 15.60 3.21
N MET A 299 -10.23 14.51 3.93
CA MET A 299 -11.51 14.33 4.64
C MET A 299 -11.59 15.16 5.93
N VAL A 300 -10.48 15.28 6.67
CA VAL A 300 -10.45 15.93 8.00
C VAL A 300 -10.15 17.43 7.92
N ASP A 301 -9.17 17.86 7.12
CA ASP A 301 -8.81 19.28 7.02
C ASP A 301 -9.72 20.03 6.04
N HIS A 302 -10.21 19.35 4.99
CA HIS A 302 -10.93 19.98 3.89
C HIS A 302 -12.39 19.52 3.75
N ASP A 303 -12.90 18.78 4.74
CA ASP A 303 -14.31 18.36 4.85
C ASP A 303 -14.83 17.63 3.58
N MET A 304 -13.93 16.92 2.86
CA MET A 304 -14.28 16.19 1.65
C MET A 304 -15.03 14.90 1.97
N ASP A 305 -16.03 14.57 1.16
CA ASP A 305 -16.66 13.25 1.17
C ASP A 305 -15.71 12.16 0.61
N PRO A 306 -16.03 10.86 0.78
CA PRO A 306 -15.17 9.77 0.30
C PRO A 306 -14.78 9.87 -1.18
N GLN A 307 -15.71 10.22 -2.07
CA GLN A 307 -15.42 10.27 -3.50
C GLN A 307 -14.63 11.53 -3.86
N GLN A 308 -14.92 12.67 -3.22
CA GLN A 308 -14.14 13.90 -3.36
C GLN A 308 -12.68 13.69 -2.94
N ALA A 309 -12.44 13.07 -1.78
CA ALA A 309 -11.10 12.78 -1.27
C ALA A 309 -10.31 11.84 -2.20
N ILE A 310 -10.98 10.85 -2.80
CA ILE A 310 -10.39 9.94 -3.78
C ILE A 310 -10.09 10.64 -5.12
N ASN A 311 -10.98 11.52 -5.56
CA ASN A 311 -10.85 12.25 -6.82
C ASN A 311 -9.76 13.33 -6.80
N ALA A 312 -9.44 13.87 -5.62
CA ALA A 312 -8.36 14.84 -5.45
C ALA A 312 -7.05 14.35 -6.12
N LEU A 313 -6.32 15.27 -6.76
CA LEU A 313 -5.12 14.95 -7.53
C LEU A 313 -3.93 14.79 -6.59
N ARG A 314 -3.20 13.69 -6.70
CA ARG A 314 -2.22 13.28 -5.70
C ARG A 314 -0.82 13.80 -6.00
N PHE A 315 -0.04 13.90 -4.93
CA PHE A 315 1.40 13.87 -5.01
C PHE A 315 1.91 12.48 -4.60
N MET A 316 3.12 12.14 -5.05
CA MET A 316 3.87 10.96 -4.63
C MET A 316 5.33 11.32 -4.47
N VAL A 317 5.82 11.25 -3.23
CA VAL A 317 7.24 11.24 -2.90
C VAL A 317 7.85 9.96 -3.46
N SER A 318 8.91 10.15 -4.23
CA SER A 318 9.79 9.13 -4.82
C SER A 318 11.22 9.37 -4.32
N ASN A 319 12.18 8.56 -4.76
CA ASN A 319 13.58 8.63 -4.29
C ASN A 319 14.15 10.05 -4.29
N ASP A 320 14.16 10.72 -5.45
CA ASP A 320 14.77 12.04 -5.60
C ASP A 320 13.77 13.06 -6.15
N SER A 321 12.48 12.75 -6.16
CA SER A 321 11.47 13.62 -6.77
C SER A 321 10.10 13.49 -6.14
N VAL A 322 9.27 14.50 -6.40
CA VAL A 322 7.84 14.50 -6.13
C VAL A 322 7.11 14.40 -7.47
N ILE A 323 6.32 13.36 -7.65
CA ILE A 323 5.49 13.17 -8.83
C ILE A 323 4.11 13.73 -8.55
N LEU A 324 3.64 14.63 -9.42
CA LEU A 324 2.27 15.16 -9.37
C LEU A 324 1.42 14.55 -10.48
N GLU A 325 0.14 14.36 -10.21
CA GLU A 325 -0.80 14.02 -11.27
C GLU A 325 -1.03 15.16 -12.24
N GLU A 326 -1.37 14.80 -13.47
CA GLU A 326 -1.93 15.74 -14.43
C GLU A 326 -3.27 16.33 -13.94
N GLY A 327 -3.55 17.57 -14.35
CA GLY A 327 -4.78 18.29 -14.01
C GLY A 327 -4.63 19.30 -12.87
N LEU A 328 -3.54 19.27 -12.11
CA LEU A 328 -3.24 20.31 -11.11
C LEU A 328 -2.92 21.63 -11.81
N ASP A 329 -3.26 22.74 -11.15
CA ASP A 329 -2.85 24.07 -11.60
C ASP A 329 -1.31 24.10 -11.75
N PRO A 330 -0.76 24.47 -12.93
CA PRO A 330 0.68 24.53 -13.15
C PRO A 330 1.44 25.45 -12.17
N THR A 331 0.76 26.39 -11.49
CA THR A 331 1.33 27.18 -10.40
C THR A 331 1.78 26.29 -9.24
N VAL A 332 1.06 25.21 -8.90
CA VAL A 332 1.42 24.29 -7.81
C VAL A 332 2.78 23.66 -8.05
N ALA A 333 3.00 23.10 -9.23
CA ALA A 333 4.29 22.50 -9.59
C ALA A 333 5.43 23.53 -9.57
N ARG A 334 5.19 24.74 -10.10
CA ARG A 334 6.19 25.82 -10.14
C ARG A 334 6.55 26.33 -8.75
N GLU A 335 5.58 26.51 -7.87
CA GLU A 335 5.79 26.95 -6.49
C GLU A 335 6.48 25.86 -5.66
N LEU A 336 6.15 24.58 -5.84
CA LEU A 336 6.88 23.50 -5.18
C LEU A 336 8.34 23.44 -5.68
N GLN A 337 8.55 23.62 -6.99
CA GLN A 337 9.89 23.67 -7.57
C GLN A 337 10.70 24.87 -7.06
N SER A 338 10.08 26.05 -6.90
CA SER A 338 10.75 27.25 -6.38
C SER A 338 11.21 27.07 -4.92
N ARG A 339 10.50 26.23 -4.14
CA ARG A 339 10.89 25.82 -2.78
C ARG A 339 12.00 24.77 -2.76
N GLY A 340 12.39 24.21 -3.91
CA GLY A 340 13.48 23.23 -4.04
C GLY A 340 13.04 21.79 -4.25
N HIS A 341 11.74 21.52 -4.42
CA HIS A 341 11.28 20.17 -4.77
C HIS A 341 11.63 19.82 -6.21
N LYS A 342 12.18 18.63 -6.42
CA LYS A 342 12.41 18.08 -7.77
C LYS A 342 11.11 17.50 -8.28
N MET A 343 10.47 18.18 -9.23
CA MET A 343 9.13 17.81 -9.69
C MET A 343 9.17 16.84 -10.88
N GLY A 344 8.25 15.89 -10.90
CA GLY A 344 7.87 15.11 -12.07
C GLY A 344 6.34 15.11 -12.23
N GLN A 345 5.86 14.60 -13.36
CA GLN A 345 4.43 14.50 -13.63
C GLN A 345 4.07 13.10 -14.10
N ILE A 346 2.86 12.65 -13.77
CA ILE A 346 2.28 11.38 -14.24
C ILE A 346 0.96 11.63 -14.96
N THR A 347 0.82 11.05 -16.15
CA THR A 347 -0.25 11.34 -17.11
C THR A 347 -0.90 10.06 -17.65
N GLY A 348 -2.15 10.16 -18.11
CA GLY A 348 -2.89 9.09 -18.76
C GLY A 348 -2.95 7.79 -17.94
N TYR A 349 -2.86 6.64 -18.61
CA TYR A 349 -2.91 5.34 -17.94
C TYR A 349 -1.78 5.10 -16.93
N ASN A 350 -0.66 5.84 -16.99
CA ASN A 350 0.40 5.66 -16.01
C ASN A 350 -0.05 6.07 -14.60
N ARG A 351 -1.12 6.88 -14.47
CA ARG A 351 -1.72 7.29 -13.19
C ARG A 351 -2.19 6.11 -12.33
N VAL A 352 -2.35 4.90 -12.89
CA VAL A 352 -2.55 3.67 -12.10
C VAL A 352 -1.43 3.42 -11.08
N SER A 353 -0.24 4.00 -11.31
CA SER A 353 0.92 3.89 -10.44
C SER A 353 0.88 4.84 -9.23
N ILE A 354 -0.02 5.83 -9.22
CA ILE A 354 -0.22 6.74 -8.08
C ILE A 354 -1.31 6.24 -7.12
N GLY A 355 -1.42 4.91 -7.08
CA GLY A 355 -2.28 4.16 -6.20
C GLY A 355 -3.73 4.12 -6.64
N GLY A 356 -4.50 3.32 -5.89
CA GLY A 356 -5.94 3.28 -6.03
C GLY A 356 -6.63 3.13 -4.68
N ALA A 357 -7.59 4.00 -4.39
CA ALA A 357 -8.25 4.05 -3.11
C ALA A 357 -9.67 3.45 -3.12
N GLN A 358 -10.05 2.86 -2.01
CA GLN A 358 -11.46 2.58 -1.68
C GLN A 358 -11.73 3.08 -0.27
N ILE A 359 -12.89 3.72 -0.07
CA ILE A 359 -13.28 4.28 1.23
C ILE A 359 -14.75 3.96 1.46
N ILE A 360 -15.07 3.46 2.65
CA ILE A 360 -16.42 3.48 3.19
C ILE A 360 -16.40 4.33 4.46
N GLN A 361 -17.15 5.42 4.44
CA GLN A 361 -17.40 6.25 5.61
C GLN A 361 -18.73 5.87 6.25
N ARG A 362 -18.74 5.78 7.58
CA ARG A 362 -19.95 5.64 8.38
C ARG A 362 -20.22 6.95 9.11
N ASP A 363 -21.41 7.50 8.91
CA ASP A 363 -21.91 8.62 9.68
C ASP A 363 -22.17 8.17 11.13
N PRO A 364 -21.54 8.77 12.14
CA PRO A 364 -21.62 8.28 13.51
C PRO A 364 -23.00 8.49 14.16
N GLU A 365 -23.77 9.49 13.71
CA GLU A 365 -25.08 9.82 14.28
C GLU A 365 -26.20 8.99 13.65
N THR A 366 -26.17 8.83 12.32
CA THR A 366 -27.23 8.20 11.54
C THR A 366 -26.93 6.76 11.14
N GLY A 367 -25.66 6.35 11.17
CA GLY A 367 -25.19 5.05 10.69
C GLY A 367 -25.17 4.91 9.16
N ILE A 368 -25.48 5.97 8.41
CA ILE A 368 -25.48 5.95 6.94
C ILE A 368 -24.06 5.68 6.42
N LEU A 369 -23.97 4.80 5.43
CA LEU A 369 -22.72 4.45 4.76
C LEU A 369 -22.57 5.24 3.45
N ARG A 370 -21.38 5.81 3.24
CA ARG A 370 -20.98 6.50 2.00
C ARG A 370 -19.73 5.84 1.44
N GLY A 371 -19.82 5.31 0.23
CA GLY A 371 -18.71 4.66 -0.46
C GLY A 371 -18.10 5.55 -1.54
N GLY A 372 -16.78 5.48 -1.69
CA GLY A 372 -16.04 6.05 -2.82
C GLY A 372 -15.09 5.03 -3.41
N SER A 373 -14.93 5.05 -4.73
CA SER A 373 -14.04 4.16 -5.48
C SER A 373 -13.10 4.92 -6.40
N GLU A 374 -11.88 4.41 -6.53
CA GLU A 374 -10.84 4.94 -7.40
C GLU A 374 -11.30 5.13 -8.85
N PRO A 375 -11.26 6.36 -9.41
CA PRO A 375 -11.51 6.57 -10.85
C PRO A 375 -10.33 6.22 -11.75
N ARG A 376 -9.10 6.14 -11.22
CA ARG A 376 -7.88 5.81 -12.00
C ARG A 376 -7.72 4.32 -12.31
N LYS A 377 -8.54 3.45 -11.70
CA LYS A 377 -8.53 2.00 -11.85
C LYS A 377 -9.95 1.51 -12.10
N ASP A 378 -10.09 0.31 -12.67
CA ASP A 378 -11.39 -0.36 -12.71
C ASP A 378 -11.78 -0.76 -11.27
N GLY A 379 -12.94 -0.31 -10.81
CA GLY A 379 -13.42 -0.53 -9.44
C GLY A 379 -14.84 0.00 -9.25
N CYS A 380 -15.45 -0.27 -8.09
CA CYS A 380 -16.77 0.23 -7.76
C CYS A 380 -16.99 0.29 -6.25
N ALA A 381 -17.89 1.19 -5.84
CA ALA A 381 -18.54 1.18 -4.54
C ALA A 381 -20.00 0.74 -4.74
N ILE A 382 -20.42 -0.31 -4.05
CA ILE A 382 -21.75 -0.92 -4.19
C ILE A 382 -22.38 -1.04 -2.81
N GLY A 383 -23.62 -0.55 -2.66
CA GLY A 383 -24.46 -0.78 -1.47
C GLY A 383 -25.54 -1.82 -1.76
N TYR A 384 -26.05 -2.47 -0.71
CA TYR A 384 -27.16 -3.40 -0.78
C TYR A 384 -28.21 -3.12 0.29
#